data_AF-A0A3Q9AM38-F1
#
_entry.id   AF-A0A3Q9AM38-F1
#
_cell.length_a   1.000
_cell.length_b   1.000
_cell.length_c   1.000
_cell.angle_alpha   90.00
_cell.angle_beta   90.00
_cell.angle_gamma   90.00
#
_symmetry.space_group_name_H-M   'P 1'
#
loop_
_entity.id
_entity.type
_entity.pdbx_description
1 polymer ?
#
loop_
_entity_poly.entity_id
_entity_poly.type
_entity_poly.pdbx_seq_one_letter_code
_entity_poly.pdbx_strand_id
1 'polypeptide(L)'
;MKVALSAALILLYTASSASADCRIHDKSCHKFGNKIEKSKKFGKKKRQHRRHHHSRQWQSTSGPGFPAEIILHPVRQYLREEDIPPLGVGAYGVVALKSKPTDANRNKLMMVCKSYLAHFDKAEFSPHPRSDQMVTVWPLNHPESPIAESDDCSWILGDYALGAASTAMAFATKQHMTFEGEGPFLLGWSPASSRFEPDELVLMVDMSASNNQASIDHDFDFWKDEIVRDPATWRHGFSLERIRQKIKDFVDLYGADFVEDIKMVGL
;
A
#
# COMPACT_ATOMS: atom_id res chain seq x y z
N MET A 1 8.37 64.44 15.60
CA MET A 1 6.92 64.49 15.29
C MET A 1 6.44 63.04 15.31
N LYS A 2 5.88 62.53 16.41
CA LYS A 2 4.46 62.56 16.85
C LYS A 2 3.49 61.74 15.96
N VAL A 3 3.04 60.62 16.54
CA VAL A 3 1.66 60.05 16.57
C VAL A 3 1.15 59.39 15.27
N ALA A 4 0.29 58.37 15.22
CA ALA A 4 -0.09 57.17 16.00
C ALA A 4 -1.33 56.55 15.29
N LEU A 5 -1.70 55.32 15.68
CA LEU A 5 -3.02 54.65 15.55
C LEU A 5 -3.55 54.26 14.14
N SER A 6 -3.93 52.99 13.95
CA SER A 6 -5.24 52.51 14.44
C SER A 6 -5.36 50.98 14.45
N ALA A 7 -5.94 50.48 15.53
CA ALA A 7 -6.35 49.11 15.78
C ALA A 7 -7.79 48.88 15.29
N ALA A 8 -8.13 47.64 14.95
CA ALA A 8 -9.51 47.18 14.90
C ALA A 8 -9.64 45.78 15.53
N LEU A 9 -10.20 45.78 16.75
CA LEU A 9 -10.93 44.68 17.37
C LEU A 9 -12.08 44.22 16.45
N ILE A 10 -12.44 42.92 16.48
CA ILE A 10 -13.83 42.44 16.60
C ILE A 10 -13.82 40.98 17.12
N LEU A 11 -14.30 40.87 18.36
CA LEU A 11 -15.16 39.88 19.02
C LEU A 11 -15.14 38.38 18.63
N LEU A 12 -14.71 37.61 19.65
CA LEU A 12 -15.20 36.34 20.16
C LEU A 12 -16.61 35.89 19.70
N TYR A 13 -16.70 34.66 19.22
CA TYR A 13 -17.84 33.78 19.46
C TYR A 13 -17.34 32.40 19.91
N THR A 14 -17.61 32.09 21.17
CA THR A 14 -17.48 30.75 21.75
C THR A 14 -18.79 30.00 21.53
N ALA A 15 -18.72 28.84 20.86
CA ALA A 15 -19.82 27.87 20.87
C ALA A 15 -19.36 26.64 21.66
N SER A 16 -19.68 26.63 22.95
CA SER A 16 -19.71 25.42 23.76
C SER A 16 -20.80 24.48 23.22
N SER A 17 -20.42 23.28 22.79
CA SER A 17 -21.35 22.15 22.72
C SER A 17 -20.91 21.11 23.74
N ALA A 18 -21.62 21.14 24.87
CA ALA A 18 -21.52 20.13 25.92
C ALA A 18 -22.25 18.85 25.48
N SER A 19 -21.50 17.74 25.53
CA SER A 19 -21.89 16.40 26.00
C SER A 19 -23.35 15.93 25.95
N ALA A 20 -23.54 14.76 25.36
CA ALA A 20 -24.51 13.78 25.85
C ALA A 20 -23.95 12.36 25.75
N ASP A 21 -23.26 11.94 26.82
CA ASP A 21 -23.05 10.54 27.17
C ASP A 21 -24.41 9.83 27.33
N CYS A 22 -24.66 8.80 26.53
CA CYS A 22 -25.80 7.91 26.75
C CYS A 22 -25.40 6.82 27.77
N ARG A 23 -25.82 6.97 29.03
CA ARG A 23 -25.75 5.91 30.05
C ARG A 23 -26.96 4.97 29.96
N ILE A 24 -26.68 3.69 30.24
CA ILE A 24 -27.47 2.46 29.99
C ILE A 24 -28.82 2.34 30.73
N HIS A 25 -29.39 3.40 31.33
CA HIS A 25 -30.60 3.26 32.15
C HIS A 25 -31.83 4.09 31.73
N ASP A 26 -31.84 4.71 30.55
CA ASP A 26 -32.99 5.51 30.12
C ASP A 26 -33.96 4.77 29.19
N LYS A 27 -35.21 4.61 29.64
CA LYS A 27 -36.26 3.77 29.00
C LYS A 27 -37.01 4.46 27.84
N SER A 28 -36.46 5.51 27.24
CA SER A 28 -37.16 6.33 26.22
C SER A 28 -36.63 6.24 24.79
N CYS A 29 -35.61 5.42 24.49
CA CYS A 29 -35.06 5.29 23.13
C CYS A 29 -35.73 4.26 22.20
N HIS A 30 -36.92 3.74 22.53
CA HIS A 30 -37.50 2.59 21.82
C HIS A 30 -38.57 2.89 20.75
N LYS A 31 -38.67 4.11 20.21
CA LYS A 31 -39.84 4.51 19.39
C LYS A 31 -39.61 4.98 17.95
N PHE A 32 -38.44 4.74 17.36
CA PHE A 32 -38.17 5.12 15.95
C PHE A 32 -37.80 3.98 14.98
N GLY A 33 -38.00 2.71 15.38
CA GLY A 33 -37.62 1.53 14.55
C GLY A 33 -38.78 0.66 14.09
N ASN A 34 -39.99 1.19 13.88
CA ASN A 34 -41.16 0.34 13.57
C ASN A 34 -42.14 1.01 12.61
N LYS A 35 -41.78 1.18 11.33
CA LYS A 35 -42.77 1.53 10.31
C LYS A 35 -42.41 1.32 8.83
N ILE A 36 -41.63 0.29 8.45
CA ILE A 36 -41.54 -0.10 7.02
C ILE A 36 -41.39 -1.61 6.90
N GLU A 37 -42.45 -2.40 7.19
CA GLU A 37 -42.53 -3.78 6.65
C GLU A 37 -43.91 -4.45 6.81
N LYS A 38 -45.02 -3.81 6.39
CA LYS A 38 -46.31 -4.51 6.26
C LYS A 38 -47.18 -3.98 5.13
N SER A 39 -46.89 -4.37 3.90
CA SER A 39 -47.85 -4.51 2.76
C SER A 39 -47.03 -5.06 1.58
N LYS A 40 -47.31 -6.14 0.85
CA LYS A 40 -48.54 -6.80 0.44
C LYS A 40 -48.22 -8.26 0.09
N LYS A 41 -49.01 -9.20 0.61
CA LYS A 41 -49.28 -10.49 -0.05
C LYS A 41 -50.65 -10.36 -0.72
N PHE A 42 -50.76 -10.72 -2.00
CA PHE A 42 -51.83 -11.52 -2.63
C PHE A 42 -51.80 -11.35 -4.16
N GLY A 43 -51.90 -12.45 -4.91
CA GLY A 43 -52.26 -12.41 -6.33
C GLY A 43 -51.65 -13.48 -7.23
N LYS A 44 -51.99 -14.76 -7.02
CA LYS A 44 -51.77 -15.85 -7.98
C LYS A 44 -52.51 -15.57 -9.30
N LYS A 45 -51.83 -15.69 -10.45
CA LYS A 45 -52.47 -16.08 -11.72
C LYS A 45 -51.58 -17.05 -12.50
N LYS A 46 -52.14 -18.24 -12.76
CA LYS A 46 -51.59 -19.33 -13.55
C LYS A 46 -51.36 -18.88 -15.00
N ARG A 47 -50.18 -19.18 -15.55
CA ARG A 47 -50.00 -19.38 -16.99
C ARG A 47 -49.25 -20.67 -17.22
N GLN A 48 -49.96 -21.59 -17.86
CA GLN A 48 -49.58 -22.95 -18.19
C GLN A 48 -48.86 -22.89 -19.54
N HIS A 49 -47.57 -23.22 -19.58
CA HIS A 49 -46.88 -23.51 -20.83
C HIS A 49 -46.06 -24.79 -20.66
N ARG A 50 -46.57 -25.85 -21.29
CA ARG A 50 -45.82 -27.06 -21.68
C ARG A 50 -44.51 -26.64 -22.35
N ARG A 51 -43.36 -27.12 -21.85
CA ARG A 51 -42.19 -27.51 -22.68
C ARG A 51 -41.43 -28.65 -22.00
N HIS A 52 -40.88 -29.50 -22.87
CA HIS A 52 -40.37 -30.83 -22.62
C HIS A 52 -39.18 -30.87 -21.65
N HIS A 53 -39.20 -31.86 -20.74
CA HIS A 53 -38.04 -32.31 -19.99
C HIS A 53 -37.06 -32.99 -20.96
N HIS A 54 -36.07 -32.24 -21.44
CA HIS A 54 -34.77 -32.80 -21.83
C HIS A 54 -33.80 -32.49 -20.70
N SER A 55 -33.45 -33.54 -19.94
CA SER A 55 -32.27 -33.59 -19.10
C SER A 55 -31.04 -33.26 -19.95
N ARG A 56 -30.60 -32.00 -19.92
CA ARG A 56 -29.25 -31.60 -20.32
C ARG A 56 -28.43 -31.56 -19.05
N GLN A 57 -27.77 -32.68 -18.81
CA GLN A 57 -26.58 -32.79 -17.97
C GLN A 57 -25.61 -31.70 -18.42
N TRP A 58 -25.45 -30.65 -17.60
CA TRP A 58 -24.38 -29.68 -17.77
C TRP A 58 -23.07 -30.40 -17.46
N GLN A 59 -22.50 -31.03 -18.48
CA GLN A 59 -21.08 -31.31 -18.51
C GLN A 59 -20.42 -29.95 -18.56
N SER A 60 -19.88 -29.49 -17.41
CA SER A 60 -18.94 -28.38 -17.40
C SER A 60 -17.73 -28.83 -18.20
N THR A 61 -17.67 -28.41 -19.46
CA THR A 61 -16.44 -28.46 -20.24
C THR A 61 -15.43 -27.60 -19.50
N SER A 62 -14.47 -28.24 -18.85
CA SER A 62 -13.23 -27.62 -18.42
C SER A 62 -12.60 -26.95 -19.63
N GLY A 63 -12.75 -25.62 -19.69
CA GLY A 63 -11.95 -24.80 -20.61
C GLY A 63 -10.46 -25.01 -20.33
N PRO A 64 -9.58 -24.66 -21.27
CA PRO A 64 -8.14 -24.65 -21.01
C PRO A 64 -7.92 -23.75 -19.81
N GLY A 65 -7.40 -24.31 -18.71
CA GLY A 65 -7.14 -23.56 -17.49
C GLY A 65 -6.24 -22.39 -17.83
N PHE A 66 -6.76 -21.17 -17.73
CA PHE A 66 -5.91 -20.00 -17.56
C PHE A 66 -4.97 -20.34 -16.39
N PRO A 67 -3.64 -20.13 -16.52
CA PRO A 67 -2.75 -20.34 -15.40
C PRO A 67 -3.32 -19.56 -14.22
N ALA A 68 -3.46 -20.21 -13.06
CA ALA A 68 -3.93 -19.57 -11.85
C ALA A 68 -3.14 -18.27 -11.70
N GLU A 69 -3.86 -17.15 -11.64
CA GLU A 69 -3.27 -15.82 -11.48
C GLU A 69 -2.35 -15.88 -10.25
N ILE A 70 -1.05 -15.68 -10.46
CA ILE A 70 -0.04 -15.96 -9.43
C ILE A 70 -0.06 -14.81 -8.44
N ILE A 71 -0.88 -14.89 -7.39
CA ILE A 71 -0.99 -13.83 -6.39
C ILE A 71 0.34 -13.69 -5.62
N LEU A 72 0.92 -12.49 -5.61
CA LEU A 72 2.06 -12.18 -4.76
C LEU A 72 1.57 -11.73 -3.38
N HIS A 73 2.17 -12.29 -2.33
CA HIS A 73 1.85 -12.00 -0.94
C HIS A 73 2.89 -11.04 -0.35
N PRO A 74 2.50 -9.82 0.03
CA PRO A 74 3.42 -8.80 0.49
C PRO A 74 3.84 -9.11 1.92
N VAL A 75 5.14 -9.17 2.14
CA VAL A 75 5.75 -9.42 3.44
C VAL A 75 6.93 -8.48 3.63
N ARG A 76 7.43 -8.39 4.85
CA ARG A 76 8.63 -7.61 5.16
C ARG A 76 9.78 -8.44 5.66
N GLN A 77 10.99 -7.97 5.40
CA GLN A 77 12.21 -8.57 5.93
C GLN A 77 13.30 -7.51 6.14
N TYR A 78 14.07 -7.64 7.22
CA TYR A 78 15.33 -6.93 7.36
C TYR A 78 16.44 -7.73 6.69
N LEU A 79 17.22 -7.09 5.84
CA LEU A 79 18.35 -7.72 5.14
C LEU A 79 19.57 -6.82 5.17
N ARG A 80 20.75 -7.44 5.06
CA ARG A 80 21.99 -6.72 4.79
C ARG A 80 22.09 -6.40 3.31
N GLU A 81 23.01 -5.51 2.96
CA GLU A 81 23.25 -5.13 1.57
C GLU A 81 23.61 -6.34 0.71
N GLU A 82 24.44 -7.25 1.22
CA GLU A 82 24.87 -8.44 0.52
C GLU A 82 23.76 -9.49 0.31
N ASP A 83 22.63 -9.36 0.98
CA ASP A 83 21.50 -10.30 0.90
C ASP A 83 20.36 -9.77 0.01
N ILE A 84 20.57 -8.63 -0.64
CA ILE A 84 19.63 -8.02 -1.60
C ILE A 84 20.15 -8.25 -3.03
N PRO A 85 19.36 -8.86 -3.95
CA PRO A 85 17.98 -9.29 -3.78
C PRO A 85 17.82 -10.57 -2.94
N PRO A 86 16.71 -10.72 -2.19
CA PRO A 86 16.43 -11.94 -1.43
C PRO A 86 16.22 -13.15 -2.36
N LEU A 87 16.82 -14.27 -1.98
CA LEU A 87 16.74 -15.50 -2.80
C LEU A 87 15.36 -16.17 -2.72
N GLY A 88 14.94 -16.71 -3.87
CA GLY A 88 13.78 -17.59 -3.98
C GLY A 88 12.43 -16.91 -3.81
N VAL A 89 12.37 -15.57 -3.94
CA VAL A 89 11.11 -14.82 -3.83
C VAL A 89 10.52 -14.53 -5.21
N GLY A 90 9.23 -14.18 -5.28
CA GLY A 90 8.59 -13.84 -6.56
C GLY A 90 8.92 -12.43 -7.04
N ALA A 91 9.07 -11.50 -6.10
CA ALA A 91 9.45 -10.11 -6.32
C ALA A 91 10.07 -9.56 -5.04
N TYR A 92 10.77 -8.43 -5.12
CA TYR A 92 11.25 -7.74 -3.94
C TYR A 92 11.16 -6.23 -4.13
N GLY A 93 11.19 -5.51 -3.02
CA GLY A 93 11.39 -4.09 -3.06
C GLY A 93 12.22 -3.61 -1.90
N VAL A 94 12.64 -2.36 -1.95
CA VAL A 94 13.56 -1.76 -0.99
C VAL A 94 12.98 -0.42 -0.56
N VAL A 95 12.85 -0.22 0.75
CA VAL A 95 12.68 1.11 1.34
C VAL A 95 14.04 1.81 1.23
N ALA A 96 14.16 2.78 0.31
CA ALA A 96 15.42 3.44 -0.01
C ALA A 96 15.46 4.87 0.57
N LEU A 97 16.34 5.08 1.56
CA LEU A 97 16.66 6.41 2.08
C LEU A 97 17.79 7.06 1.27
N LYS A 98 17.68 8.37 0.98
CA LYS A 98 18.77 9.17 0.39
C LYS A 98 19.88 9.54 1.37
N SER A 99 19.59 9.51 2.66
CA SER A 99 20.54 9.85 3.72
C SER A 99 20.22 9.07 4.99
N LYS A 100 21.19 8.99 5.91
CA LYS A 100 20.95 8.50 7.27
C LYS A 100 20.00 9.45 8.01
N PRO A 101 19.33 9.00 9.07
CA PRO A 101 18.51 9.87 9.90
C PRO A 101 19.30 11.07 10.44
N THR A 102 18.70 12.23 10.35
CA THR A 102 19.15 13.52 10.89
C THR A 102 18.01 14.12 11.71
N ASP A 103 18.27 15.13 12.52
CA ASP A 103 17.21 15.80 13.29
C ASP A 103 16.12 16.37 12.37
N ALA A 104 16.47 16.82 11.16
CA ALA A 104 15.54 17.39 10.20
C ALA A 104 14.54 16.37 9.63
N ASN A 105 14.97 15.12 9.37
CA ASN A 105 14.13 14.11 8.71
C ASN A 105 13.67 12.98 9.64
N ARG A 106 14.17 12.90 10.88
CA ARG A 106 13.90 11.80 11.82
C ARG A 106 12.40 11.56 12.05
N ASN A 107 11.60 12.62 12.14
CA ASN A 107 10.15 12.48 12.36
C ASN A 107 9.46 11.81 11.16
N LYS A 108 9.82 12.22 9.94
CA LYS A 108 9.31 11.59 8.71
C LYS A 108 9.70 10.12 8.64
N LEU A 109 10.98 9.82 8.84
CA LEU A 109 11.49 8.45 8.77
C LEU A 109 10.90 7.54 9.87
N MET A 110 10.57 8.09 11.03
CA MET A 110 9.85 7.37 12.09
C MET A 110 8.44 6.96 11.64
N MET A 111 7.71 7.86 10.97
CA MET A 111 6.40 7.53 10.41
C MET A 111 6.51 6.47 9.33
N VAL A 112 7.52 6.55 8.45
CA VAL A 112 7.80 5.55 7.42
C VAL A 112 8.10 4.17 8.03
N CYS A 113 8.93 4.10 9.08
CA CYS A 113 9.20 2.85 9.78
C CYS A 113 7.93 2.24 10.38
N LYS A 114 7.11 3.04 11.07
CA LYS A 114 5.85 2.57 11.64
C LYS A 114 4.90 2.01 10.58
N SER A 115 4.81 2.70 9.44
CA SER A 115 3.96 2.29 8.32
C SER A 115 4.46 0.97 7.72
N TYR A 116 5.78 0.84 7.48
CA TYR A 116 6.40 -0.40 7.04
C TYR A 116 6.07 -1.59 7.97
N LEU A 117 6.11 -1.39 9.29
CA LEU A 117 5.74 -2.42 10.26
C LEU A 117 4.25 -2.76 10.25
N ALA A 118 3.40 -1.76 10.09
CA ALA A 118 1.94 -1.91 10.18
C ALA A 118 1.33 -2.57 8.93
N HIS A 119 1.94 -2.38 7.75
CA HIS A 119 1.36 -2.84 6.48
C HIS A 119 1.79 -4.25 6.06
N PHE A 120 2.93 -4.73 6.57
CA PHE A 120 3.52 -6.01 6.19
C PHE A 120 3.81 -6.91 7.40
N ASP A 121 3.36 -8.15 7.30
CA ASP A 121 3.78 -9.21 8.22
C ASP A 121 5.22 -9.63 7.93
N LYS A 122 5.95 -10.07 8.96
CA LYS A 122 7.31 -10.61 8.76
C LYS A 122 7.25 -11.83 7.85
N ALA A 123 8.18 -11.92 6.91
CA ALA A 123 8.27 -13.02 5.96
C ALA A 123 8.35 -14.40 6.63
N GLU A 124 8.98 -14.49 7.80
CA GLU A 124 9.10 -15.71 8.61
C GLU A 124 7.76 -16.25 9.14
N PHE A 125 6.74 -15.39 9.25
CA PHE A 125 5.39 -15.78 9.68
C PHE A 125 4.42 -15.99 8.52
N SER A 126 4.86 -15.78 7.29
CA SER A 126 4.02 -15.95 6.11
C SER A 126 3.73 -17.43 5.86
N PRO A 127 2.45 -17.83 5.66
CA PRO A 127 2.10 -19.19 5.31
C PRO A 127 2.36 -19.51 3.82
N HIS A 128 2.74 -18.51 3.03
CA HIS A 128 2.91 -18.62 1.58
C HIS A 128 4.32 -19.07 1.20
N PRO A 129 4.51 -19.87 0.13
CA PRO A 129 5.83 -20.20 -0.39
C PRO A 129 6.63 -18.95 -0.72
N ARG A 130 7.95 -18.96 -0.51
CA ARG A 130 8.82 -17.80 -0.82
C ARG A 130 8.61 -17.31 -2.26
N SER A 131 8.48 -18.23 -3.23
CA SER A 131 8.24 -17.90 -4.65
C SER A 131 6.97 -17.08 -4.90
N ASP A 132 6.03 -17.10 -3.97
CA ASP A 132 4.76 -16.40 -4.04
C ASP A 132 4.76 -15.17 -3.13
N GLN A 133 5.88 -14.86 -2.49
CA GLN A 133 6.07 -13.67 -1.67
C GLN A 133 6.68 -12.53 -2.49
N MET A 134 6.22 -11.32 -2.20
CA MET A 134 6.93 -10.09 -2.51
C MET A 134 7.52 -9.56 -1.20
N VAL A 135 8.85 -9.54 -1.11
CA VAL A 135 9.54 -9.09 0.11
C VAL A 135 9.86 -7.60 0.00
N THR A 136 9.22 -6.77 0.81
CA THR A 136 9.63 -5.38 1.02
C THR A 136 10.74 -5.36 2.06
N VAL A 137 11.93 -4.95 1.62
CA VAL A 137 13.16 -4.98 2.42
C VAL A 137 13.37 -3.62 3.06
N TRP A 138 13.65 -3.66 4.36
CA TRP A 138 14.25 -2.53 5.08
C TRP A 138 15.72 -2.85 5.37
N PRO A 139 16.69 -2.20 4.67
CA PRO A 139 18.09 -2.54 4.84
C PRO A 139 18.65 -2.18 6.21
N LEU A 140 19.30 -3.14 6.87
CA LEU A 140 19.97 -2.98 8.17
C LEU A 140 21.43 -3.46 8.09
N ASN A 141 22.31 -2.88 8.91
CA ASN A 141 23.68 -3.38 9.02
C ASN A 141 23.72 -4.67 9.86
N HIS A 142 22.84 -4.80 10.85
CA HIS A 142 22.77 -5.91 11.80
C HIS A 142 21.33 -6.46 11.92
N PRO A 143 20.73 -7.00 10.85
CA PRO A 143 19.36 -7.52 10.89
C PRO A 143 19.16 -8.69 11.87
N GLU A 144 20.23 -9.39 12.27
CA GLU A 144 20.21 -10.46 13.26
C GLU A 144 20.18 -9.96 14.72
N SER A 145 20.24 -8.65 14.94
CA SER A 145 20.16 -8.07 16.28
C SER A 145 18.81 -8.42 16.94
N PRO A 146 18.78 -8.86 18.21
CA PRO A 146 17.54 -9.08 18.94
C PRO A 146 16.65 -7.82 19.03
N ILE A 147 17.25 -6.63 18.89
CA ILE A 147 16.48 -5.38 18.86
C ILE A 147 15.72 -5.24 17.54
N ALA A 148 16.29 -5.72 16.41
CA ALA A 148 15.59 -5.77 15.13
C ALA A 148 14.34 -6.67 15.24
N GLU A 149 14.44 -7.80 15.95
CA GLU A 149 13.30 -8.69 16.17
C GLU A 149 12.15 -8.03 16.93
N SER A 150 12.46 -7.08 17.82
CA SER A 150 11.46 -6.32 18.58
C SER A 150 10.77 -5.21 17.79
N ASP A 151 11.17 -4.99 16.53
CA ASP A 151 10.65 -3.96 15.63
C ASP A 151 10.74 -2.52 16.21
N ASP A 152 11.79 -2.23 16.99
CA ASP A 152 12.04 -0.89 17.51
C ASP A 152 12.48 0.07 16.40
N CYS A 153 11.56 0.92 15.95
CA CYS A 153 11.82 1.90 14.89
C CYS A 153 12.96 2.89 15.20
N SER A 154 13.20 3.22 16.47
CA SER A 154 14.29 4.14 16.82
C SER A 154 15.64 3.49 16.56
N TRP A 155 15.76 2.20 16.89
CA TRP A 155 16.96 1.42 16.64
C TRP A 155 17.12 1.09 15.14
N ILE A 156 16.05 0.62 14.49
CA ILE A 156 16.00 0.30 13.05
C ILE A 156 16.49 1.48 12.20
N LEU A 157 16.08 2.70 12.54
CA LEU A 157 16.55 3.91 11.86
C LEU A 157 18.04 4.15 12.10
N GLY A 158 18.52 3.97 13.32
CA GLY A 158 19.93 4.13 13.67
C GLY A 158 20.84 3.12 12.97
N ASP A 159 20.37 1.89 12.78
CA ASP A 159 21.12 0.79 12.16
C ASP A 159 20.92 0.67 10.64
N TYR A 160 20.23 1.63 10.01
CA TYR A 160 19.94 1.60 8.58
C TYR A 160 21.20 1.47 7.70
N ALA A 161 21.17 0.52 6.75
CA ALA A 161 22.24 0.30 5.78
C ALA A 161 22.09 1.20 4.55
N LEU A 162 22.70 2.40 4.60
CA LEU A 162 22.63 3.38 3.51
C LEU A 162 23.29 2.90 2.19
N GLY A 163 24.27 2.00 2.28
CA GLY A 163 24.92 1.40 1.10
C GLY A 163 23.92 0.66 0.22
N ALA A 164 23.10 -0.22 0.82
CA ALA A 164 22.04 -0.94 0.12
C ALA A 164 21.05 -0.01 -0.60
N ALA A 165 20.65 1.08 0.03
CA ALA A 165 19.76 2.08 -0.57
C ALA A 165 20.42 2.76 -1.77
N SER A 166 21.69 3.15 -1.63
CA SER A 166 22.48 3.77 -2.70
C SER A 166 22.62 2.82 -3.90
N THR A 167 22.89 1.54 -3.64
CA THR A 167 22.98 0.50 -4.67
C THR A 167 21.64 0.30 -5.38
N ALA A 168 20.54 0.20 -4.63
CA ALA A 168 19.19 0.07 -5.18
C ALA A 168 18.80 1.28 -6.08
N MET A 169 19.05 2.51 -5.61
CA MET A 169 18.82 3.73 -6.39
C MET A 169 19.72 3.81 -7.63
N ALA A 170 20.99 3.37 -7.54
CA ALA A 170 21.90 3.33 -8.68
C ALA A 170 21.43 2.34 -9.76
N PHE A 171 20.92 1.16 -9.36
CA PHE A 171 20.32 0.21 -10.30
C PHE A 171 19.03 0.76 -10.92
N ALA A 172 18.16 1.40 -10.14
CA ALA A 172 16.98 2.07 -10.66
C ALA A 172 17.32 3.19 -11.66
N THR A 173 18.39 3.95 -11.41
CA THR A 173 18.86 5.01 -12.32
C THR A 173 19.34 4.45 -13.66
N LYS A 174 19.99 3.27 -13.66
CA LYS A 174 20.34 2.55 -14.91
C LYS A 174 19.11 2.13 -15.72
N GLN A 175 17.95 2.08 -15.07
CA GLN A 175 16.64 1.83 -15.67
C GLN A 175 15.83 3.13 -15.81
N HIS A 176 16.51 4.26 -16.02
CA HIS A 176 15.93 5.56 -16.36
C HIS A 176 15.08 6.24 -15.27
N MET A 177 15.18 5.83 -14.00
CA MET A 177 14.55 6.57 -12.91
C MET A 177 15.33 7.79 -12.45
N THR A 178 14.60 8.80 -11.97
CA THR A 178 15.15 10.03 -11.40
C THR A 178 14.71 10.22 -9.94
N PHE A 179 15.67 10.56 -9.09
CA PHE A 179 15.50 10.73 -7.64
C PHE A 179 15.57 12.21 -7.24
N GLU A 180 14.62 13.00 -7.71
CA GLU A 180 14.61 14.46 -7.54
C GLU A 180 14.15 14.90 -6.15
N GLY A 181 13.26 14.13 -5.51
CA GLY A 181 12.75 14.41 -4.18
C GLY A 181 13.70 14.04 -3.03
N GLU A 182 13.31 14.35 -1.80
CA GLU A 182 14.05 13.97 -0.57
C GLU A 182 13.87 12.49 -0.18
N GLY A 183 12.83 11.86 -0.69
CA GLY A 183 12.40 10.52 -0.33
C GLY A 183 11.73 10.45 1.05
N PRO A 184 11.61 9.25 1.64
CA PRO A 184 12.14 7.99 1.11
C PRO A 184 11.42 7.47 -0.12
N PHE A 185 12.01 6.46 -0.76
CA PHE A 185 11.45 5.83 -1.96
C PHE A 185 11.13 4.37 -1.69
N LEU A 186 10.05 3.84 -2.26
CA LEU A 186 9.84 2.40 -2.37
C LEU A 186 10.20 1.99 -3.79
N LEU A 187 11.20 1.11 -3.94
CA LEU A 187 11.69 0.64 -5.23
C LEU A 187 11.41 -0.84 -5.37
N GLY A 188 10.75 -1.28 -6.44
CA GLY A 188 10.27 -2.66 -6.61
C GLY A 188 10.77 -3.29 -7.89
N TRP A 189 11.19 -4.55 -7.81
CA TRP A 189 11.70 -5.34 -8.92
C TRP A 189 10.98 -6.68 -9.06
N SER A 190 10.77 -7.12 -10.30
CA SER A 190 10.20 -8.43 -10.63
C SER A 190 10.64 -8.89 -12.02
N PRO A 191 10.80 -10.22 -12.26
CA PRO A 191 10.91 -11.28 -11.24
C PRO A 191 12.15 -11.06 -10.35
N ALA A 192 12.21 -11.69 -9.17
CA ALA A 192 13.43 -11.70 -8.34
C ALA A 192 14.36 -12.86 -8.76
N SER A 193 14.75 -12.86 -10.04
CA SER A 193 15.29 -14.04 -10.73
C SER A 193 16.69 -14.46 -10.27
N SER A 194 17.48 -13.56 -9.66
CA SER A 194 18.69 -13.80 -8.85
C SER A 194 19.71 -12.67 -9.01
N ARG A 195 20.69 -12.60 -8.10
CA ARG A 195 21.82 -11.64 -8.03
C ARG A 195 22.66 -11.48 -9.31
N PHE A 196 22.39 -12.26 -10.36
CA PHE A 196 23.19 -12.37 -11.59
C PHE A 196 22.42 -12.09 -12.88
N GLU A 197 21.09 -11.98 -12.84
CA GLU A 197 20.27 -11.51 -13.96
C GLU A 197 19.70 -10.13 -13.60
N PRO A 198 19.62 -9.19 -14.56
CA PRO A 198 19.07 -7.88 -14.28
C PRO A 198 17.56 -7.98 -14.09
N ASP A 199 17.11 -7.92 -12.84
CA ASP A 199 15.69 -7.80 -12.53
C ASP A 199 15.16 -6.46 -13.08
N GLU A 200 13.95 -6.47 -13.64
CA GLU A 200 13.32 -5.26 -14.17
C GLU A 200 12.77 -4.44 -13.00
N LEU A 201 13.10 -3.14 -12.98
CA LEU A 201 12.51 -2.20 -12.05
C LEU A 201 11.07 -1.97 -12.51
N VAL A 202 10.14 -2.29 -11.63
CA VAL A 202 8.73 -2.29 -11.96
C VAL A 202 7.96 -1.16 -11.26
N LEU A 203 8.39 -0.72 -10.09
CA LEU A 203 7.66 0.33 -9.38
C LEU A 203 8.58 1.25 -8.59
N MET A 204 8.30 2.55 -8.65
CA MET A 204 8.87 3.54 -7.76
C MET A 204 7.74 4.38 -7.14
N VAL A 205 7.71 4.43 -5.81
CA VAL A 205 6.87 5.37 -5.05
C VAL A 205 7.78 6.41 -4.42
N ASP A 206 7.56 7.69 -4.73
CA ASP A 206 8.30 8.80 -4.15
C ASP A 206 7.52 9.41 -2.98
N MET A 207 7.92 9.12 -1.74
CA MET A 207 7.24 9.64 -0.54
C MET A 207 7.73 11.04 -0.15
N SER A 208 8.32 11.81 -1.07
CA SER A 208 8.83 13.15 -0.78
C SER A 208 7.75 14.11 -0.32
N ALA A 209 6.56 14.10 -0.94
CA ALA A 209 5.46 14.97 -0.57
C ALA A 209 4.74 14.54 0.73
N SER A 210 4.89 13.26 1.13
CA SER A 210 4.25 12.67 2.29
C SER A 210 4.89 13.10 3.62
N ASN A 211 4.26 14.06 4.30
CA ASN A 211 4.80 14.71 5.50
C ASN A 211 4.00 14.44 6.79
N ASN A 212 3.02 13.55 6.75
CA ASN A 212 2.25 13.14 7.93
C ASN A 212 1.97 11.63 7.90
N GLN A 213 1.54 11.08 9.03
CA GLN A 213 1.36 9.63 9.17
C GLN A 213 0.33 9.09 8.17
N ALA A 214 -0.79 9.78 7.97
CA ALA A 214 -1.84 9.32 7.08
C ALA A 214 -1.36 9.26 5.62
N SER A 215 -0.66 10.30 5.12
CA SER A 215 -0.15 10.28 3.75
C SER A 215 0.88 9.16 3.53
N ILE A 216 1.72 8.89 4.53
CA ILE A 216 2.69 7.78 4.47
C ILE A 216 1.99 6.42 4.53
N ASP A 217 0.97 6.25 5.38
CA ASP A 217 0.16 5.03 5.41
C ASP A 217 -0.48 4.78 4.04
N HIS A 218 -1.00 5.84 3.39
CA HIS A 218 -1.53 5.76 2.04
C HIS A 218 -0.50 5.30 1.00
N ASP A 219 0.76 5.76 1.08
CA ASP A 219 1.84 5.31 0.19
C ASP A 219 2.12 3.80 0.35
N PHE A 220 2.06 3.30 1.59
CA PHE A 220 2.25 1.87 1.87
C PHE A 220 1.04 1.02 1.49
N ASP A 221 -0.18 1.53 1.64
CA ASP A 221 -1.39 0.90 1.12
C ASP A 221 -1.34 0.79 -0.41
N PHE A 222 -0.97 1.87 -1.10
CA PHE A 222 -0.78 1.87 -2.55
C PHE A 222 0.24 0.82 -2.97
N TRP A 223 1.41 0.82 -2.34
CA TRP A 223 2.46 -0.15 -2.59
C TRP A 223 1.94 -1.58 -2.43
N LYS A 224 1.30 -1.88 -1.29
CA LYS A 224 0.74 -3.20 -0.98
C LYS A 224 -0.31 -3.63 -2.01
N ASP A 225 -1.25 -2.75 -2.34
CA ASP A 225 -2.36 -3.02 -3.25
C ASP A 225 -1.87 -3.23 -4.69
N GLU A 226 -0.96 -2.38 -5.18
CA GLU A 226 -0.41 -2.53 -6.53
C GLU A 226 0.34 -3.86 -6.68
N ILE A 227 1.10 -4.25 -5.66
CA ILE A 227 1.85 -5.50 -5.65
C ILE A 227 0.94 -6.73 -5.64
N VAL A 228 -0.16 -6.69 -4.88
CA VAL A 228 -1.09 -7.83 -4.72
C VAL A 228 -2.04 -7.97 -5.91
N ARG A 229 -2.52 -6.87 -6.49
CA ARG A 229 -3.67 -6.89 -7.40
C ARG A 229 -3.37 -7.22 -8.86
N ASP A 230 -2.12 -7.15 -9.32
CA ASP A 230 -1.79 -7.58 -10.71
C ASP A 230 -0.37 -8.16 -10.88
N PRO A 231 -0.10 -9.33 -10.28
CA PRO A 231 1.18 -10.01 -10.38
C PRO A 231 1.53 -10.62 -11.74
N ALA A 232 0.54 -10.78 -12.62
CA ALA A 232 0.79 -11.08 -14.01
C ALA A 232 1.49 -9.91 -14.73
N THR A 233 1.15 -8.66 -14.40
CA THR A 233 1.85 -7.46 -14.92
C THR A 233 3.26 -7.32 -14.36
N TRP A 234 3.52 -7.81 -13.14
CA TRP A 234 4.85 -7.78 -12.52
C TRP A 234 5.83 -8.80 -13.15
N ARG A 235 5.39 -10.03 -13.45
CA ARG A 235 6.28 -11.11 -13.95
C ARG A 235 6.52 -11.13 -15.45
N HIS A 236 5.72 -10.42 -16.24
CA HIS A 236 5.78 -10.45 -17.72
C HIS A 236 6.06 -9.10 -18.37
N GLY A 237 6.45 -8.09 -17.58
CA GLY A 237 6.70 -6.73 -18.07
C GLY A 237 5.41 -5.93 -18.33
N PHE A 238 5.55 -4.60 -18.34
CA PHE A 238 4.44 -3.66 -18.45
C PHE A 238 3.77 -3.65 -19.83
N SER A 239 2.44 -3.56 -19.86
CA SER A 239 1.71 -3.05 -21.04
C SER A 239 1.18 -1.64 -20.77
N LEU A 240 1.44 -0.70 -21.69
CA LEU A 240 1.05 0.71 -21.60
C LEU A 240 -0.47 0.91 -21.43
N GLU A 241 -1.27 0.02 -22.01
CA GLU A 241 -2.73 0.02 -21.92
C GLU A 241 -3.21 -0.28 -20.49
N ARG A 242 -2.54 -1.20 -19.79
CA ARG A 242 -2.88 -1.51 -18.38
C ARG A 242 -2.46 -0.39 -17.43
N ILE A 243 -1.33 0.27 -17.69
CA ILE A 243 -0.88 1.45 -16.92
C ILE A 243 -1.94 2.55 -16.98
N ARG A 244 -2.46 2.88 -18.17
CA ARG A 244 -3.50 3.91 -18.31
C ARG A 244 -4.77 3.56 -17.56
N GLN A 245 -5.18 2.29 -17.60
CA GLN A 245 -6.37 1.85 -16.87
C GLN A 245 -6.16 1.92 -15.36
N LYS A 246 -5.00 1.50 -14.86
CA LYS A 246 -4.66 1.57 -13.43
C LYS A 246 -4.56 3.00 -12.90
N ILE A 247 -3.89 3.90 -13.63
CA ILE A 247 -3.84 5.33 -13.27
C ILE A 247 -5.26 5.90 -13.21
N LYS A 248 -6.12 5.52 -14.17
CA LYS A 248 -7.51 5.95 -14.18
C LYS A 248 -8.29 5.42 -12.96
N ASP A 249 -8.20 4.14 -12.67
CA ASP A 249 -8.91 3.52 -11.54
C ASP A 249 -8.41 4.09 -10.20
N PHE A 250 -7.12 4.42 -10.11
CA PHE A 250 -6.51 5.02 -8.93
C PHE A 250 -6.95 6.48 -8.72
N VAL A 251 -6.97 7.29 -9.77
CA VAL A 251 -7.52 8.66 -9.75
C VAL A 251 -8.99 8.65 -9.34
N ASP A 252 -9.76 7.70 -9.86
CA ASP A 252 -11.19 7.56 -9.57
C ASP A 252 -11.43 7.15 -8.09
N LEU A 253 -10.47 6.46 -7.45
CA LEU A 253 -10.56 6.00 -6.06
C LEU A 253 -10.02 7.00 -5.03
N TYR A 254 -8.90 7.67 -5.32
CA TYR A 254 -8.12 8.41 -4.30
C TYR A 254 -7.97 9.91 -4.60
N GLY A 255 -8.40 10.39 -5.77
CA GLY A 255 -8.29 11.80 -6.17
C GLY A 255 -7.00 12.11 -6.95
N ALA A 256 -6.98 13.28 -7.60
CA ALA A 256 -5.93 13.64 -8.57
C ALA A 256 -4.57 13.98 -7.94
N ASP A 257 -4.55 14.41 -6.67
CA ASP A 257 -3.36 14.96 -6.01
C ASP A 257 -2.24 13.91 -5.77
N PHE A 258 -2.54 12.61 -5.88
CA PHE A 258 -1.59 11.52 -5.61
C PHE A 258 -0.79 11.05 -6.84
N VAL A 259 -1.27 11.33 -8.06
CA VAL A 259 -0.63 10.83 -9.29
C VAL A 259 0.77 11.42 -9.49
N GLU A 260 1.02 12.60 -8.92
CA GLU A 260 2.31 13.28 -9.01
C GLU A 260 3.44 12.55 -8.26
N ASP A 261 3.10 11.70 -7.28
CA ASP A 261 4.06 11.02 -6.41
C ASP A 261 4.46 9.61 -6.90
N ILE A 262 3.80 9.09 -7.95
CA ILE A 262 4.08 7.78 -8.53
C ILE A 262 4.92 7.92 -9.80
N LYS A 263 6.10 7.28 -9.83
CA LYS A 263 6.91 7.14 -11.03
C LYS A 263 6.98 5.68 -11.44
N MET A 264 6.56 5.38 -12.67
CA MET A 264 6.66 4.03 -13.24
C MET A 264 7.70 4.03 -14.38
N VAL A 265 8.47 2.95 -14.48
CA VAL A 265 9.44 2.75 -15.56
C VAL A 265 8.76 2.05 -16.72
N GLY A 266 8.79 2.65 -17.89
CA GLY A 266 8.13 2.17 -19.10
C GLY A 266 7.85 3.27 -20.14
N LEU A 267 8.54 4.40 -20.04
CA LEU A 267 8.54 5.51 -20.98
C LEU A 267 9.96 5.82 -21.43
#